data_AF-A0A9X8VG49-F1
#
_entry.id   AF-A0A9X8VG49-F1
#
_cell.length_a   1.000
_cell.length_b   1.000
_cell.length_c   1.000
_cell.angle_alpha   90.00
_cell.angle_beta   90.00
_cell.angle_gamma   90.00
#
_symmetry.space_group_name_H-M   'P 1'
#
loop_
_entity.id
_entity.type
_entity.pdbx_description
1 polymer ?
#
loop_
_entity_poly.entity_id
_entity_poly.type
_entity_poly.pdbx_seq_one_letter_code
_entity_poly.pdbx_strand_id
1 'polypeptide(L)' 'QPLLNIPGNYPAYYAAVRDAIAGTGENPVPAADAIAVMALIELGLESARLQQALPVV' A
#
# COMPACT_ATOMS: atom_id res chain seq x y z
N GLN A 1 5.19 -20.23 -23.05
CA GLN A 1 6.55 -19.97 -22.52
C GLN A 1 6.40 -19.10 -21.27
N PRO A 2 7.10 -19.39 -20.15
CA PRO A 2 7.07 -18.50 -18.99
C PRO A 2 7.77 -17.17 -19.32
N LEU A 3 7.24 -16.07 -18.76
CA LEU A 3 7.84 -14.75 -18.87
C LEU A 3 8.99 -14.63 -17.86
N LEU A 4 10.08 -13.95 -18.24
CA LEU A 4 11.13 -13.57 -17.29
C LEU A 4 10.54 -12.63 -16.23
N ASN A 5 10.82 -12.91 -14.95
CA ASN A 5 10.38 -12.09 -13.83
C ASN A 5 11.49 -11.91 -12.79
N ILE A 6 11.27 -10.99 -11.85
CA ILE A 6 12.16 -10.74 -10.71
C ILE A 6 11.61 -11.51 -9.51
N PRO A 7 12.44 -12.21 -8.71
CA PRO A 7 12.00 -12.85 -7.48
C PRO A 7 11.41 -11.84 -6.47
N GLY A 8 10.29 -12.19 -5.86
CA GLY A 8 9.72 -11.39 -4.76
C GLY A 8 10.52 -11.52 -3.46
N ASN A 9 10.39 -10.53 -2.57
CA ASN A 9 11.07 -10.52 -1.26
C ASN A 9 10.11 -10.10 -0.13
N TYR A 10 9.09 -10.92 0.14
CA TYR A 10 8.16 -10.69 1.25
C TYR A 10 8.83 -10.61 2.63
N PRO A 11 9.90 -11.38 2.95
CA PRO A 11 10.60 -11.26 4.24
C PRO A 11 11.16 -9.87 4.52
N ALA A 12 11.43 -9.05 3.50
CA ALA A 12 11.91 -7.68 3.68
C ALA A 12 10.96 -6.82 4.52
N TYR A 13 9.64 -7.03 4.38
CA TYR A 13 8.65 -6.29 5.16
C TYR A 13 8.86 -6.50 6.67
N TYR A 14 8.95 -7.76 7.11
CA TYR A 14 9.13 -8.07 8.53
C TYR A 14 10.52 -7.70 9.05
N ALA A 15 11.56 -7.76 8.21
CA ALA A 15 12.88 -7.25 8.58
C ALA A 15 12.83 -5.75 8.88
N ALA A 16 12.15 -4.97 8.03
CA ALA A 16 11.97 -3.54 8.26
C ALA A 16 11.05 -3.23 9.45
N VAL A 17 10.00 -4.02 9.69
CA VAL A 17 9.16 -3.90 10.92
C VAL A 17 10.01 -4.11 12.18
N ARG A 18 10.86 -5.14 12.20
CA ARG A 18 11.80 -5.38 13.32
C ARG A 18 12.68 -4.15 13.55
N ASP A 19 13.27 -3.61 12.47
CA ASP A 19 14.19 -2.48 12.56
C ASP A 19 13.47 -1.20 13.02
N ALA A 20 12.21 -1.00 12.60
CA ALA A 20 11.36 0.08 13.09
C ALA A 20 11.06 -0.03 14.59
N ILE A 21 10.72 -1.23 15.07
CA ILE A 21 10.48 -1.49 16.50
C ILE A 21 11.77 -1.26 17.32
N ALA A 22 12.93 -1.61 16.76
CA ALA A 22 14.24 -1.39 17.38
C ALA A 22 14.70 0.07 17.33
N GLY A 23 13.98 0.97 16.63
CA GLY A 23 14.38 2.36 16.42
C GLY A 23 15.57 2.54 15.48
N THR A 24 15.93 1.52 14.70
CA THR A 24 17.06 1.52 13.77
C THR A 24 16.63 1.63 12.30
N GLY A 25 15.33 1.75 12.05
CA GLY A 25 14.75 1.93 10.72
C GLY A 25 13.39 2.63 10.77
N GLU A 26 12.90 3.02 9.61
CA GLU A 26 11.55 3.59 9.46
C GLU A 26 10.50 2.49 9.36
N ASN A 27 9.24 2.82 9.66
CA ASN A 27 8.14 1.91 9.41
C ASN A 27 8.02 1.64 7.89
N PRO A 28 8.12 0.37 7.41
CA PRO A 28 8.09 0.07 5.98
C PRO A 28 6.77 0.41 5.29
N VAL A 29 5.67 0.48 6.05
CA VAL A 29 4.37 0.94 5.56
C VAL A 29 3.72 1.77 6.69
N PRO A 30 3.92 3.09 6.69
CA PRO A 30 3.27 3.99 7.62
C PRO A 30 1.74 3.88 7.55
N ALA A 31 1.06 4.10 8.68
CA ALA A 31 -0.40 4.04 8.74
C ALA A 31 -1.07 5.06 7.81
N ALA A 32 -0.46 6.22 7.59
CA ALA A 32 -0.97 7.25 6.69
C ALA A 32 -1.12 6.74 5.25
N ASP A 33 -0.17 5.94 4.77
CA ASP A 33 -0.21 5.37 3.42
C ASP A 33 -1.35 4.35 3.28
N ALA A 34 -1.56 3.52 4.30
CA ALA A 34 -2.68 2.59 4.34
C ALA A 34 -4.03 3.32 4.36
N ILE A 35 -4.15 4.41 5.13
CA ILE A 35 -5.37 5.23 5.18
C ILE A 35 -5.64 5.88 3.81
N ALA A 36 -4.61 6.37 3.12
CA ALA A 36 -4.77 6.94 1.78
C ALA A 36 -5.33 5.90 0.79
N VAL A 37 -4.86 4.65 0.86
CA VAL A 37 -5.42 3.55 0.06
C VAL A 37 -6.87 3.24 0.44
N MET A 38 -7.20 3.20 1.73
CA MET A 38 -8.59 3.01 2.19
C MET A 38 -9.52 4.09 1.64
N ALA A 39 -9.11 5.36 1.71
CA ALA A 39 -9.87 6.48 1.16
C ALA A 39 -10.11 6.35 -0.35
N LEU A 40 -9.11 5.89 -1.10
CA LEU A 40 -9.25 5.63 -2.54
C LEU A 40 -10.20 4.45 -2.84
N ILE A 41 -10.20 3.40 -2.01
CA ILE A 41 -11.15 2.28 -2.15
C ILE A 41 -12.58 2.79 -1.96
N GLU A 42 -12.83 3.59 -0.91
CA GLU A 42 -14.14 4.19 -0.67
C GLU A 42 -14.56 5.15 -1.78
N LEU A 43 -13.65 5.99 -2.26
CA LEU A 43 -13.90 6.88 -3.40
C LEU A 43 -14.20 6.09 -4.67
N GLY A 44 -13.57 4.93 -4.87
CA GLY A 44 -13.83 4.02 -5.98
C GLY A 44 -15.24 3.44 -5.94
N LEU A 45 -15.75 3.09 -4.75
CA LEU A 45 -17.13 2.65 -4.58
C LEU A 45 -18.12 3.76 -4.95
N GLU A 46 -17.86 4.98 -4.50
CA GLU A 46 -18.72 6.12 -4.81
C GLU A 46 -18.66 6.51 -6.30
N SER A 47 -17.46 6.46 -6.89
CA SER A 47 -17.25 6.67 -8.32
C SER A 47 -18.04 5.66 -9.16
N ALA A 48 -18.01 4.37 -8.79
CA ALA A 48 -18.80 3.33 -9.43
C ALA A 48 -20.31 3.56 -9.25
N ARG A 49 -20.76 3.99 -8.07
CA ARG A 49 -22.19 4.30 -7.83
C ARG A 49 -22.68 5.46 -8.71
N LEU A 50 -21.85 6.49 -8.87
CA LEU A 50 -22.18 7.69 -9.65
C LEU A 50 -21.90 7.55 -11.14
N GLN A 51 -21.18 6.50 -11.56
CA GLN A 51 -20.69 6.31 -12.94
C GLN A 51 -19.86 7.52 -13.42
N GLN A 52 -19.06 8.09 -12.50
CA GLN A 52 -18.28 9.30 -12.73
C GLN A 52 -16.91 9.20 -12.07
N ALA A 53 -15.88 9.77 -12.71
CA ALA A 53 -14.59 9.95 -12.06
C ALA A 53 -14.70 11.04 -11.00
N LEU A 54 -14.29 10.74 -9.76
CA LEU A 54 -14.33 11.67 -8.64
C LEU A 54 -12.92 12.20 -8.34
N PRO A 55 -12.79 13.48 -7.93
CA PRO A 55 -11.50 14.04 -7.56
C PRO A 55 -10.98 13.38 -6.27
N VAL A 56 -9.67 13.13 -6.24
CA VAL A 56 -8.97 12.78 -5.00
C VAL A 56 -8.77 14.07 -4.19
N VAL A 57 -9.07 14.03 -2.90
CA VAL A 57 -8.89 15.14 -1.94
C VAL A 57 -7.67 14.95 -1.07
#